data_AF-A0A2B7XJU1-F1
#
_entry.id   AF-A0A2B7XJU1-F1
#
_cell.length_a   1.000
_cell.length_b   1.000
_cell.length_c   1.000
_cell.angle_alpha   90.00
_cell.angle_beta   90.00
_cell.angle_gamma   90.00
#
_symmetry.space_group_name_H-M   'P 1'
#
loop_
_entity.id
_entity.type
_entity.pdbx_description
1 polymer ?
#
loop_
_entity_poly.entity_id
_entity_poly.type
_entity_poly.pdbx_seq_one_letter_code
_entity_poly.pdbx_strand_id
1 'polypeptide(L)'
;MASFPKTLPLDLSKCPKLSPKQASHLRHFYNISTSFDGEWPHMGTQNPDQAFLDAYRYQLATMAYAAGLAHYHRPPVMRSLFKPLIRNWIRKMLRNEVWSYWYLTSQSGNRGHLLLLMTSLYAMLFDDDEFEKPGSLTFNWDPLFWGFGPEKFEYDNASLQKAILKGMDRGGWVGVCCEPNLVFVVCSQFPLIAMRYNDVRHGTNIIEGVLEKYRDALEQNQMIEEDGLFVNWLFLRQGITFGARGPGFSAWASAFMNAWNPTLIRDLYPKQSLGFITTNNTNGAVELQHPAVSPPPKVPTQTTQKQSSMPETHILPIYSPV
;
A
#
# COMPACT_ATOMS: atom_id res chain seq x y z
N MET A 1 -20.97 -0.51 45.92
CA MET A 1 -20.28 -1.53 45.10
C MET A 1 -21.23 -1.95 43.98
N ALA A 2 -20.95 -1.60 42.73
CA ALA A 2 -21.80 -2.00 41.60
C ALA A 2 -21.61 -3.50 41.35
N SER A 3 -22.68 -4.30 41.46
CA SER A 3 -22.61 -5.74 41.18
C SER A 3 -22.45 -5.97 39.68
N PHE A 4 -21.43 -6.73 39.29
CA PHE A 4 -21.27 -7.15 37.90
C PHE A 4 -22.50 -7.95 37.43
N PRO A 5 -22.97 -7.74 36.19
CA PRO A 5 -24.10 -8.48 35.65
C PRO A 5 -23.76 -9.98 35.58
N LYS A 6 -24.68 -10.82 36.07
CA LYS A 6 -24.50 -12.29 36.13
C LYS A 6 -24.36 -12.95 34.75
N THR A 7 -24.85 -12.29 33.70
CA THR A 7 -24.73 -12.74 32.32
C THR A 7 -24.52 -11.51 31.42
N LEU A 8 -23.49 -11.56 30.58
CA LEU A 8 -23.38 -10.62 29.47
C LEU A 8 -24.52 -10.94 28.48
N PRO A 9 -25.27 -9.94 27.97
CA PRO A 9 -26.34 -10.16 27.00
C PRO A 9 -25.82 -10.57 25.61
N LEU A 10 -24.58 -11.03 25.52
CA LEU A 10 -23.86 -11.28 24.28
C LEU A 10 -23.68 -12.78 24.08
N ASP A 11 -24.39 -13.33 23.10
CA ASP A 11 -24.31 -14.72 22.72
C ASP A 11 -23.06 -14.98 21.85
N LEU A 12 -21.98 -15.41 22.50
CA LEU A 12 -20.71 -15.72 21.86
C LEU A 12 -20.77 -16.94 20.93
N SER A 13 -21.83 -17.75 20.99
CA SER A 13 -21.98 -18.93 20.12
C SER A 13 -22.28 -18.54 18.67
N LYS A 14 -22.89 -17.37 18.46
CA LYS A 14 -23.18 -16.80 17.13
C LYS A 14 -21.96 -16.19 16.45
N CYS A 15 -20.86 -16.03 17.18
CA CYS A 15 -19.65 -15.43 16.65
C CYS A 15 -18.79 -16.48 15.93
N PRO A 16 -18.44 -16.28 14.66
CA PRO A 16 -17.66 -17.26 13.91
C PRO A 16 -16.24 -17.40 14.50
N LYS A 17 -15.93 -18.58 15.05
CA LYS A 17 -14.64 -18.88 15.70
C LYS A 17 -13.50 -18.96 14.68
N LEU A 18 -12.31 -18.51 15.07
CA LEU A 18 -11.09 -18.64 14.27
C LEU A 18 -10.71 -20.11 14.14
N SER A 19 -10.27 -20.53 12.95
CA SER A 19 -9.65 -21.85 12.79
C SER A 19 -8.29 -21.88 13.52
N PRO A 20 -7.79 -23.06 13.91
CA PRO A 20 -6.46 -23.17 14.52
C PRO A 20 -5.36 -22.51 13.68
N LYS A 21 -5.42 -22.66 12.34
CA LYS A 21 -4.46 -22.04 11.42
C LYS A 21 -4.54 -20.51 11.47
N GLN A 22 -5.75 -19.94 11.44
CA GLN A 22 -5.95 -18.48 11.52
C GLN A 22 -5.47 -17.93 12.86
N ALA A 23 -5.77 -18.63 13.97
CA ALA A 23 -5.31 -18.25 15.30
C ALA A 23 -3.77 -18.28 15.38
N SER A 24 -3.11 -19.28 14.80
CA SER A 24 -1.65 -19.36 14.73
C SER A 24 -1.04 -18.21 13.92
N HIS A 25 -1.64 -17.83 12.78
CA HIS A 25 -1.18 -16.66 12.03
C HIS A 25 -1.32 -15.36 12.83
N LEU A 26 -2.44 -15.16 13.52
CA LEU A 26 -2.61 -13.99 14.39
C LEU A 26 -1.60 -14.01 15.55
N ARG A 27 -1.33 -15.18 16.14
CA ARG A 27 -0.31 -15.31 17.18
C ARG A 27 1.08 -14.95 16.66
N HIS A 28 1.41 -15.37 15.44
CA HIS A 28 2.65 -14.98 14.79
C HIS A 28 2.73 -13.46 14.61
N PHE A 29 1.64 -12.80 14.20
CA PHE A 29 1.58 -11.33 14.12
C PHE A 29 1.82 -10.68 15.48
N TYR A 30 1.22 -11.21 16.56
CA TYR A 30 1.49 -10.69 17.91
C TYR A 30 2.96 -10.80 18.27
N ASN A 31 3.56 -11.98 18.11
CA ASN A 31 4.94 -12.23 18.50
C ASN A 31 5.87 -11.18 17.87
N ILE A 32 5.76 -10.93 16.57
CA ILE A 32 6.55 -9.92 15.86
C ILE A 32 6.22 -8.50 16.35
N SER A 33 4.93 -8.17 16.51
CA SER A 33 4.53 -6.82 16.95
C SER A 33 5.04 -6.47 18.36
N THR A 34 5.26 -7.48 19.20
CA THR A 34 5.76 -7.36 20.58
C THR A 34 7.26 -7.56 20.72
N SER A 35 7.95 -8.01 19.66
CA SER A 35 9.41 -8.09 19.64
C SER A 35 10.03 -6.71 19.82
N PHE A 36 11.27 -6.69 20.32
CA PHE A 36 12.03 -5.47 20.47
C PHE A 36 12.12 -4.70 19.15
N ASP A 37 12.18 -3.39 19.25
CA ASP A 37 12.38 -2.56 18.07
C ASP A 37 13.77 -2.81 17.48
N GLY A 38 13.84 -3.03 16.17
CA GLY A 38 15.06 -3.50 15.50
C GLY A 38 15.10 -5.02 15.27
N GLU A 39 14.27 -5.78 15.97
CA GLU A 39 14.17 -7.23 15.78
C GLU A 39 12.96 -7.61 14.93
N TRP A 40 13.23 -8.35 13.86
CA TRP A 40 12.23 -8.77 12.86
C TRP A 40 12.25 -10.30 12.71
N PRO A 41 11.84 -11.06 13.74
CA PRO A 41 11.97 -12.51 13.74
C PRO A 41 11.14 -13.14 12.61
N HIS A 42 11.80 -13.98 11.80
CA HIS A 42 11.21 -14.65 10.64
C HIS A 42 10.67 -13.72 9.55
N MET A 43 11.07 -12.44 9.56
CA MET A 43 10.89 -11.52 8.46
C MET A 43 12.22 -11.35 7.74
N GLY A 44 12.17 -11.37 6.41
CA GLY A 44 13.35 -11.17 5.56
C GLY A 44 12.99 -10.32 4.36
N THR A 45 14.03 -9.76 3.74
CA THR A 45 13.93 -9.02 2.48
C THR A 45 14.99 -9.57 1.53
N GLN A 46 14.68 -9.56 0.23
CA GLN A 46 15.58 -9.92 -0.87
C GLN A 46 16.63 -8.84 -1.06
N ASN A 47 16.24 -7.58 -0.83
CA ASN A 47 17.16 -6.46 -0.86
C ASN A 47 17.35 -5.90 0.57
N PRO A 48 18.57 -5.93 1.13
CA PRO A 48 18.88 -5.31 2.42
C PRO A 48 18.47 -3.84 2.51
N ASP A 49 18.51 -3.11 1.39
CA ASP A 49 18.16 -1.69 1.32
C ASP A 49 16.66 -1.42 1.41
N GLN A 50 15.82 -2.45 1.57
CA GLN A 50 14.36 -2.30 1.64
C GLN A 50 13.76 -1.68 0.37
N ALA A 51 14.40 -1.84 -0.80
CA ALA A 51 13.96 -1.15 -2.01
C ALA A 51 12.70 -1.75 -2.65
N PHE A 52 12.42 -3.04 -2.42
CA PHE A 52 11.42 -3.79 -3.18
C PHE A 52 10.14 -4.11 -2.40
N LEU A 53 9.19 -4.81 -3.04
CA LEU A 53 7.85 -5.10 -2.51
C LEU A 53 7.82 -5.98 -1.26
N ASP A 54 8.91 -6.65 -0.98
CA ASP A 54 9.11 -7.47 0.21
C ASP A 54 9.70 -6.67 1.37
N ALA A 55 9.91 -5.36 1.23
CA ALA A 55 10.33 -4.50 2.33
C ALA A 55 9.37 -4.60 3.52
N TYR A 56 9.90 -4.35 4.73
CA TYR A 56 9.16 -4.39 5.98
C TYR A 56 7.89 -3.55 5.92
N ARG A 57 7.91 -2.38 5.28
CA ARG A 57 6.72 -1.53 5.12
C ARG A 57 5.52 -2.26 4.51
N TYR A 58 5.74 -3.10 3.48
CA TYR A 58 4.68 -3.84 2.81
C TYR A 58 4.22 -5.05 3.63
N GLN A 59 5.17 -5.73 4.29
CA GLN A 59 4.86 -6.83 5.21
C GLN A 59 4.00 -6.34 6.39
N LEU A 60 4.40 -5.22 7.02
CA LEU A 60 3.70 -4.61 8.15
C LEU A 60 2.30 -4.13 7.76
N ALA A 61 2.18 -3.44 6.62
CA ALA A 61 0.89 -2.99 6.10
C ALA A 61 -0.05 -4.17 5.83
N THR A 62 0.44 -5.22 5.17
CA THR A 62 -0.36 -6.41 4.86
C THR A 62 -0.82 -7.13 6.13
N MET A 63 0.06 -7.28 7.13
CA MET A 63 -0.32 -7.85 8.43
C MET A 63 -1.38 -7.01 9.15
N ALA A 64 -1.27 -5.68 9.10
CA ALA A 64 -2.28 -4.78 9.67
C ALA A 64 -3.64 -4.90 8.95
N TYR A 65 -3.64 -4.98 7.62
CA TYR A 65 -4.88 -5.16 6.85
C TYR A 65 -5.53 -6.53 7.11
N ALA A 66 -4.72 -7.60 7.18
CA ALA A 66 -5.20 -8.94 7.52
C ALA A 66 -5.77 -9.00 8.94
N ALA A 67 -5.11 -8.36 9.92
CA ALA A 67 -5.60 -8.24 11.28
C ALA A 67 -6.91 -7.44 11.34
N GLY A 68 -7.02 -6.35 10.57
CA GLY A 68 -8.25 -5.54 10.48
C GLY A 68 -9.42 -6.31 9.88
N LEU A 69 -9.21 -7.04 8.78
CA LEU A 69 -10.23 -7.91 8.18
C LEU A 69 -10.66 -9.04 9.13
N ALA A 70 -9.70 -9.65 9.83
CA ALA A 70 -9.99 -10.66 10.84
C ALA A 70 -10.85 -10.08 11.98
N HIS A 71 -10.56 -8.86 12.44
CA HIS A 71 -11.36 -8.17 13.45
C HIS A 71 -12.77 -7.82 12.95
N TYR A 72 -12.91 -7.37 11.69
CA TYR A 72 -14.21 -6.99 11.13
C TYR A 72 -15.15 -8.17 10.91
N HIS A 73 -14.65 -9.28 10.35
CA HIS A 73 -15.48 -10.44 10.03
C HIS A 73 -15.73 -11.39 11.20
N ARG A 74 -14.92 -11.32 12.27
CA ARG A 74 -14.97 -12.20 13.45
C ARG A 74 -15.31 -11.36 14.69
N PRO A 75 -15.52 -11.93 15.90
CA PRO A 75 -16.23 -11.19 16.96
C PRO A 75 -15.54 -9.85 17.30
N PRO A 76 -16.22 -8.71 17.10
CA PRO A 76 -15.76 -7.38 17.52
C PRO A 76 -15.48 -7.30 19.03
N VAL A 77 -15.92 -8.31 19.78
CA VAL A 77 -15.67 -8.53 21.21
C VAL A 77 -14.17 -8.61 21.53
N MET A 78 -13.33 -9.06 20.59
CA MET A 78 -11.87 -9.17 20.79
C MET A 78 -11.11 -7.86 20.54
N ARG A 79 -11.77 -6.71 20.64
CA ARG A 79 -11.19 -5.38 20.52
C ARG A 79 -9.89 -5.19 21.32
N SER A 80 -9.85 -5.72 22.55
CA SER A 80 -8.69 -5.62 23.45
C SER A 80 -7.43 -6.31 22.92
N LEU A 81 -7.59 -7.30 22.04
CA LEU A 81 -6.48 -7.97 21.37
C LEU A 81 -6.06 -7.13 20.14
N PHE A 82 -6.98 -6.90 19.20
CA PHE A 82 -6.62 -6.32 17.89
C PHE A 82 -6.17 -4.86 17.95
N LYS A 83 -6.69 -4.08 18.92
CA LYS A 83 -6.32 -2.68 19.08
C LYS A 83 -4.83 -2.48 19.37
N PRO A 84 -4.23 -3.10 20.42
CA PRO A 84 -2.79 -2.97 20.65
C PRO A 84 -1.95 -3.60 19.54
N LEU A 85 -2.44 -4.66 18.87
CA LEU A 85 -1.74 -5.25 17.72
C LEU A 85 -1.54 -4.23 16.59
N ILE A 86 -2.64 -3.63 16.09
CA ILE A 86 -2.59 -2.68 14.99
C ILE A 86 -1.85 -1.40 15.41
N ARG A 87 -2.04 -0.93 16.65
CA ARG A 87 -1.29 0.20 17.21
C ARG A 87 0.23 -0.06 17.19
N ASN A 88 0.68 -1.23 17.63
CA ASN A 88 2.10 -1.58 17.62
C ASN A 88 2.66 -1.64 16.19
N TRP A 89 1.87 -2.13 15.23
CA TRP A 89 2.27 -2.12 13.83
C TRP A 89 2.42 -0.71 13.26
N ILE A 90 1.50 0.19 13.58
CA ILE A 90 1.61 1.61 13.17
C ILE A 90 2.88 2.23 13.77
N ARG A 91 3.19 1.95 15.03
CA ARG A 91 4.43 2.42 15.68
C ARG A 91 5.68 1.84 15.01
N LYS A 92 5.68 0.56 14.70
CA LYS A 92 6.78 -0.10 13.97
C LYS A 92 6.92 0.46 12.55
N MET A 93 5.84 0.88 11.90
CA MET A 93 5.88 1.55 10.60
C MET A 93 6.58 2.92 10.63
N LEU A 94 6.59 3.60 11.80
CA LEU A 94 7.29 4.87 12.01
C LEU A 94 8.78 4.71 12.36
N ARG A 95 9.29 3.48 12.47
CA ARG A 95 10.70 3.21 12.76
C ARG A 95 11.59 3.57 11.59
N ASN A 96 12.73 4.18 11.88
CA ASN A 96 13.70 4.62 10.87
C ASN A 96 14.05 3.48 9.89
N GLU A 97 14.30 2.27 10.39
CA GLU A 97 14.60 1.08 9.56
C GLU A 97 13.55 0.75 8.47
N VAL A 98 12.30 1.17 8.66
CA VAL A 98 11.19 0.87 7.75
C VAL A 98 11.04 1.94 6.66
N TRP A 99 11.32 3.21 6.99
CA TRP A 99 11.12 4.34 6.07
C TRP A 99 12.41 5.06 5.65
N SER A 100 13.57 4.72 6.21
CA SER A 100 14.88 5.32 5.90
C SER A 100 15.18 5.30 4.41
N TYR A 101 14.89 4.16 3.76
CA TYR A 101 15.02 3.99 2.31
C TYR A 101 14.34 5.13 1.53
N TRP A 102 13.16 5.57 1.97
CA TRP A 102 12.43 6.65 1.34
C TRP A 102 13.11 8.00 1.49
N TYR A 103 13.62 8.27 2.69
CA TYR A 103 14.36 9.51 2.95
C TYR A 103 15.62 9.57 2.07
N LEU A 104 16.36 8.46 1.98
CA LEU A 104 17.59 8.38 1.19
C LEU A 104 17.33 8.42 -0.33
N THR A 105 16.30 7.71 -0.82
CA THR A 105 16.04 7.57 -2.26
C THR A 105 15.27 8.76 -2.83
N SER A 106 14.35 9.33 -2.06
CA SER A 106 13.40 10.32 -2.56
C SER A 106 13.55 11.72 -1.96
N GLN A 107 14.45 11.92 -1.00
CA GLN A 107 14.68 13.20 -0.32
C GLN A 107 13.38 13.97 -0.03
N SER A 108 12.37 13.27 0.54
CA SER A 108 11.04 13.75 0.96
C SER A 108 9.79 13.35 0.14
N GLY A 109 9.86 12.46 -0.86
CA GLY A 109 8.65 11.91 -1.50
C GLY A 109 7.66 11.24 -0.53
N ASN A 110 6.38 11.14 -0.91
CA ASN A 110 5.24 10.75 -0.05
C ASN A 110 5.47 9.48 0.79
N ARG A 111 5.89 9.69 2.06
CA ARG A 111 6.36 8.67 3.01
C ARG A 111 5.31 7.74 3.62
N GLY A 112 4.02 8.03 3.42
CA GLY A 112 2.98 7.46 4.28
C GLY A 112 1.74 6.94 3.57
N HIS A 113 1.80 6.56 2.29
CA HIS A 113 0.60 6.05 1.61
C HIS A 113 0.06 4.76 2.27
N LEU A 114 0.94 3.86 2.73
CA LEU A 114 0.57 2.68 3.52
C LEU A 114 0.14 3.08 4.94
N LEU A 115 0.87 4.02 5.55
CA LEU A 115 0.59 4.49 6.90
C LEU A 115 -0.78 5.18 6.99
N LEU A 116 -1.20 5.89 5.95
CA LEU A 116 -2.51 6.52 5.88
C LEU A 116 -3.60 5.46 5.93
N LEU A 117 -3.50 4.38 5.16
CA LEU A 117 -4.49 3.30 5.22
C LEU A 117 -4.50 2.59 6.58
N MET A 118 -3.33 2.31 7.17
CA MET A 118 -3.24 1.68 8.48
C MET A 118 -3.88 2.54 9.58
N THR A 119 -3.59 3.84 9.60
CA THR A 119 -4.12 4.78 10.61
C THR A 119 -5.62 5.02 10.43
N SER A 120 -6.08 5.17 9.19
CA SER A 120 -7.51 5.34 8.88
C SER A 120 -8.31 4.06 9.19
N LEU A 121 -7.74 2.88 8.92
CA LEU A 121 -8.33 1.61 9.31
C LEU A 121 -8.41 1.45 10.83
N TYR A 122 -7.35 1.83 11.56
CA TYR A 122 -7.35 1.82 13.03
C TYR A 122 -8.43 2.73 13.60
N ALA A 123 -8.51 3.97 13.10
CA ALA A 123 -9.51 4.94 13.52
C ALA A 123 -10.93 4.44 13.25
N MET A 124 -11.20 3.86 12.08
CA MET A 124 -12.51 3.29 11.73
C MET A 124 -12.87 2.05 12.57
N LEU A 125 -11.95 1.11 12.74
CA LEU A 125 -12.24 -0.15 13.47
C LEU A 125 -12.40 0.08 14.95
N PHE A 126 -11.66 1.04 15.52
CA PHE A 126 -11.62 1.25 16.94
C PHE A 126 -12.28 2.54 17.41
N ASP A 127 -12.72 3.43 16.54
CA ASP A 127 -13.24 4.72 16.96
C ASP A 127 -12.30 5.42 17.97
N ASP A 128 -11.03 5.54 17.58
CA ASP A 128 -9.95 6.10 18.41
C ASP A 128 -9.09 7.06 17.60
N ASP A 129 -9.05 8.30 18.05
CA ASP A 129 -8.39 9.43 17.41
C ASP A 129 -6.88 9.52 17.74
N GLU A 130 -6.27 8.50 18.35
CA GLU A 130 -4.84 8.49 18.73
C GLU A 130 -3.92 8.97 17.59
N PHE A 131 -4.18 8.53 16.35
CA PHE A 131 -3.38 8.89 15.16
C PHE A 131 -3.95 10.06 14.34
N GLU A 132 -5.05 10.66 14.80
CA GLU A 132 -5.61 11.89 14.23
C GLU A 132 -5.12 13.14 14.99
N LYS A 133 -4.58 12.95 16.20
CA LYS A 133 -4.00 14.03 16.99
C LYS A 133 -2.76 14.63 16.29
N PRO A 134 -2.54 15.94 16.41
CA PRO A 134 -1.35 16.61 15.87
C PRO A 134 -0.05 15.93 16.34
N GLY A 135 0.86 15.66 15.41
CA GLY A 135 2.19 15.07 15.70
C GLY A 135 2.17 13.58 16.10
N SER A 136 1.02 12.91 16.06
CA SER A 136 0.90 11.49 16.37
C SER A 136 1.70 10.58 15.43
N LEU A 137 1.98 11.04 14.21
CA LEU A 137 2.79 10.36 13.21
C LEU A 137 4.10 11.13 13.02
N THR A 138 5.02 10.94 13.96
CA THR A 138 6.34 11.57 13.92
C THR A 138 7.38 10.62 13.33
N PHE A 139 8.07 11.08 12.28
CA PHE A 139 9.24 10.41 11.70
C PHE A 139 10.50 11.12 12.19
N ASN A 140 11.33 10.40 12.95
CA ASN A 140 12.60 10.91 13.48
C ASN A 140 13.76 10.35 12.67
N TRP A 141 14.44 11.22 11.92
CA TRP A 141 15.71 10.94 11.27
C TRP A 141 16.84 11.38 12.21
N ASP A 142 17.53 10.46 12.85
CA ASP A 142 18.65 10.78 13.76
C ASP A 142 19.85 9.87 13.47
N PRO A 143 20.60 10.14 12.40
CA PRO A 143 21.74 9.32 12.01
C PRO A 143 22.97 9.66 12.84
N LEU A 144 23.61 8.63 13.42
CA LEU A 144 24.75 8.79 14.33
C LEU A 144 26.02 9.37 13.66
N PHE A 145 26.25 9.06 12.37
CA PHE A 145 27.50 9.40 11.66
C PHE A 145 27.30 10.14 10.33
N TRP A 146 26.07 10.26 9.81
CA TRP A 146 25.82 10.71 8.42
C TRP A 146 24.53 11.53 8.31
N GLY A 147 24.60 12.83 8.01
CA GLY A 147 23.43 13.67 7.76
C GLY A 147 23.65 15.12 8.16
N PHE A 148 22.65 15.99 7.90
CA PHE A 148 22.68 17.41 8.28
C PHE A 148 22.24 17.67 9.74
N GLY A 149 22.30 16.65 10.60
CA GLY A 149 21.74 16.65 11.96
C GLY A 149 20.40 15.93 12.04
N PRO A 150 19.78 15.88 13.25
CA PRO A 150 18.50 15.23 13.45
C PRO A 150 17.38 16.01 12.75
N GLU A 151 16.60 15.32 11.90
CA GLU A 151 15.41 15.87 11.27
C GLU A 151 14.15 15.22 11.84
N LYS A 152 13.13 16.04 12.07
CA LYS A 152 11.83 15.59 12.59
C LYS A 152 10.73 15.98 11.62
N PHE A 153 9.96 15.00 11.16
CA PHE A 153 8.79 15.23 10.33
C PHE A 153 7.53 14.82 11.08
N GLU A 154 6.73 15.81 11.46
CA GLU A 154 5.51 15.60 12.21
C GLU A 154 4.30 15.61 11.28
N TYR A 155 3.49 14.57 11.39
CA TYR A 155 2.22 14.44 10.71
C TYR A 155 1.13 13.98 11.68
N ASP A 156 -0.09 14.17 11.24
CA ASP A 156 -1.31 13.53 11.72
C ASP A 156 -2.03 12.92 10.51
N ASN A 157 -3.13 12.19 10.73
CA ASN A 157 -3.86 11.55 9.63
C ASN A 157 -4.31 12.57 8.54
N ALA A 158 -4.85 13.73 8.94
CA ALA A 158 -5.38 14.74 8.02
C ALA A 158 -4.29 15.44 7.20
N SER A 159 -3.18 15.83 7.84
CA SER A 159 -2.02 16.44 7.20
C SER A 159 -1.29 15.45 6.29
N LEU A 160 -1.26 14.16 6.65
CA LEU A 160 -0.74 13.11 5.78
C LEU A 160 -1.60 12.93 4.52
N GLN A 161 -2.93 12.90 4.66
CA GLN A 161 -3.84 12.91 3.52
C GLN A 161 -3.63 14.14 2.64
N LYS A 162 -3.50 15.32 3.24
CA LYS A 162 -3.25 16.58 2.51
C LYS A 162 -1.91 16.55 1.75
N ALA A 163 -0.86 15.99 2.34
CA ALA A 163 0.43 15.82 1.68
C ALA A 163 0.32 14.89 0.47
N ILE A 164 -0.42 13.79 0.61
CA ILE A 164 -0.67 12.84 -0.49
C ILE A 164 -1.46 13.50 -1.62
N LEU A 165 -2.55 14.21 -1.31
CA LEU A 165 -3.34 14.95 -2.31
C LEU A 165 -2.49 15.98 -3.07
N LYS A 166 -1.64 16.72 -2.35
CA LYS A 166 -0.71 17.67 -2.98
C LYS A 166 0.30 16.97 -3.89
N GLY A 167 0.75 15.77 -3.53
CA GLY A 167 1.62 14.95 -4.38
C GLY A 167 0.91 14.45 -5.64
N MET A 168 -0.33 13.97 -5.51
CA MET A 168 -1.15 13.53 -6.64
C MET A 168 -1.44 14.69 -7.60
N ASP A 169 -1.79 15.87 -7.07
CA ASP A 169 -2.05 17.07 -7.87
C ASP A 169 -0.81 17.49 -8.68
N ARG A 170 0.36 17.53 -8.04
CA ARG A 170 1.64 17.79 -8.73
C ARG A 170 2.00 16.74 -9.77
N GLY A 171 1.54 15.51 -9.58
CA GLY A 171 1.76 14.39 -10.49
C GLY A 171 0.69 14.23 -11.57
N GLY A 172 -0.17 15.23 -11.79
CA GLY A 172 -1.23 15.15 -12.80
C GLY A 172 -2.30 14.11 -12.49
N TRP A 173 -2.52 13.81 -11.20
CA TRP A 173 -3.52 12.87 -10.70
C TRP A 173 -3.35 11.41 -11.13
N VAL A 174 -2.26 11.05 -11.81
CA VAL A 174 -1.98 9.68 -12.29
C VAL A 174 -1.75 8.68 -11.15
N GLY A 175 -1.53 9.18 -9.93
CA GLY A 175 -1.39 8.37 -8.72
C GLY A 175 -0.40 8.98 -7.74
N VAL A 176 -0.02 8.17 -6.76
CA VAL A 176 1.06 8.52 -5.83
C VAL A 176 2.35 7.92 -6.37
N CYS A 177 3.38 8.75 -6.54
CA CYS A 177 4.72 8.23 -6.78
C CYS A 177 5.16 7.48 -5.54
N CYS A 178 5.35 6.16 -5.69
CA CYS A 178 6.12 5.38 -4.72
C CYS A 178 7.56 5.90 -4.85
N GLU A 179 8.28 5.49 -5.88
CA GLU A 179 9.66 5.91 -6.14
C GLU A 179 9.75 7.26 -6.87
N PRO A 180 10.89 8.00 -6.80
CA PRO A 180 11.07 9.22 -7.55
C PRO A 180 10.76 8.97 -9.01
N ASN A 181 9.83 9.76 -9.56
CA ASN A 181 9.44 9.70 -10.96
C ASN A 181 8.72 8.40 -11.40
N LEU A 182 8.30 7.54 -10.48
CA LEU A 182 7.65 6.26 -10.78
C LEU A 182 6.27 6.17 -10.13
N VAL A 183 5.25 5.93 -10.95
CA VAL A 183 3.87 5.73 -10.49
C VAL A 183 3.46 4.29 -10.73
N PHE A 184 2.93 3.66 -9.67
CA PHE A 184 2.39 2.31 -9.72
C PHE A 184 0.89 2.36 -9.44
N VAL A 185 0.09 1.68 -10.28
CA VAL A 185 -1.37 1.60 -10.08
C VAL A 185 -1.69 1.00 -8.71
N VAL A 186 -0.96 -0.04 -8.30
CA VAL A 186 -1.17 -0.73 -7.03
C VAL A 186 -0.89 0.15 -5.81
N CYS A 187 0.22 0.90 -5.82
CA CYS A 187 0.58 1.84 -4.74
C CYS A 187 -0.52 2.89 -4.49
N SER A 188 -1.20 3.30 -5.56
CA SER A 188 -2.23 4.34 -5.50
C SER A 188 -3.53 3.85 -4.85
N GLN A 189 -3.76 2.54 -4.76
CA GLN A 189 -5.01 2.01 -4.19
C GLN A 189 -5.11 2.23 -2.68
N PHE A 190 -4.00 2.13 -1.95
CA PHE A 190 -3.97 2.30 -0.49
C PHE A 190 -4.46 3.68 -0.04
N PRO A 191 -3.92 4.81 -0.54
CA PRO A 191 -4.37 6.12 -0.13
C PRO A 191 -5.81 6.42 -0.59
N LEU A 192 -6.25 5.91 -1.74
CA LEU A 192 -7.64 6.08 -2.19
C LEU A 192 -8.64 5.44 -1.23
N ILE A 193 -8.35 4.22 -0.76
CA ILE A 193 -9.20 3.54 0.24
C ILE A 193 -9.12 4.26 1.58
N ALA A 194 -7.94 4.74 1.97
CA ALA A 194 -7.77 5.47 3.22
C ALA A 194 -8.59 6.77 3.24
N MET A 195 -8.58 7.52 2.14
CA MET A 195 -9.42 8.72 1.97
C MET A 195 -10.91 8.37 2.10
N ARG A 196 -11.36 7.24 1.56
CA ARG A 196 -12.75 6.79 1.74
C ARG A 196 -13.08 6.51 3.21
N TYR A 197 -12.17 5.90 3.97
CA TYR A 197 -12.37 5.71 5.41
C TYR A 197 -12.48 7.02 6.17
N ASN A 198 -11.61 7.98 5.85
CA ASN A 198 -11.66 9.31 6.46
C ASN A 198 -12.93 10.07 6.09
N ASP A 199 -13.38 9.97 4.84
CA ASP A 199 -14.65 10.56 4.39
C ASP A 199 -15.85 10.03 5.18
N VAL A 200 -15.93 8.72 5.38
CA VAL A 200 -16.99 8.11 6.19
C VAL A 200 -16.91 8.56 7.65
N ARG A 201 -15.71 8.63 8.23
CA ARG A 201 -15.51 9.01 9.63
C ARG A 201 -15.86 10.47 9.92
N HIS A 202 -15.49 11.37 9.01
CA HIS A 202 -15.65 12.81 9.20
C HIS A 202 -16.88 13.40 8.49
N GLY A 203 -17.65 12.58 7.77
CA GLY A 203 -18.80 13.03 6.99
C GLY A 203 -18.41 13.91 5.80
N THR A 204 -17.20 13.72 5.26
CA THR A 204 -16.71 14.43 4.07
C THR A 204 -16.86 13.56 2.81
N ASN A 205 -16.59 14.14 1.63
CA ASN A 205 -16.67 13.42 0.36
C ASN A 205 -15.58 13.91 -0.61
N ILE A 206 -14.32 13.87 -0.15
CA ILE A 206 -13.17 14.33 -0.93
C ILE A 206 -12.83 13.30 -2.02
N ILE A 207 -13.02 12.01 -1.73
CA ILE A 207 -12.57 10.92 -2.59
C ILE A 207 -13.27 10.90 -3.96
N GLU A 208 -14.53 11.32 -4.06
CA GLU A 208 -15.29 11.26 -5.31
C GLU A 208 -14.60 12.07 -6.43
N GLY A 209 -14.25 13.33 -6.14
CA GLY A 209 -13.52 14.16 -7.10
C GLY A 209 -12.07 13.70 -7.35
N VAL A 210 -11.47 12.94 -6.44
CA VAL A 210 -10.14 12.34 -6.65
C VAL A 210 -10.24 11.12 -7.56
N LEU A 211 -11.28 10.29 -7.40
CA LEU A 211 -11.49 9.10 -8.23
C LEU A 211 -11.81 9.44 -9.68
N GLU A 212 -12.58 10.50 -9.93
CA GLU A 212 -12.82 11.00 -11.29
C GLU A 212 -11.51 11.37 -11.97
N LYS A 213 -10.71 12.25 -11.36
CA LYS A 213 -9.41 12.67 -11.89
C LYS A 213 -8.44 11.50 -12.06
N TYR A 214 -8.44 10.56 -11.11
CA TYR A 214 -7.57 9.39 -11.16
C TYR A 214 -7.95 8.46 -12.32
N ARG A 215 -9.24 8.22 -12.56
CA ARG A 215 -9.72 7.42 -13.70
C ARG A 215 -9.33 8.05 -15.02
N ASP A 216 -9.60 9.35 -15.17
CA ASP A 216 -9.25 10.08 -16.39
C ASP A 216 -7.74 10.03 -16.65
N ALA A 217 -6.93 10.16 -15.59
CA ALA A 217 -5.48 10.08 -15.68
C ALA A 217 -4.98 8.69 -16.05
N LEU A 218 -5.58 7.61 -15.54
CA LEU A 218 -5.24 6.24 -15.93
C LEU A 218 -5.50 5.97 -17.42
N GLU A 219 -6.63 6.45 -17.93
CA GLU A 219 -7.02 6.31 -19.34
C GLU A 219 -6.10 7.14 -20.25
N GLN A 220 -5.86 8.41 -19.90
CA GLN A 220 -4.99 9.31 -20.67
C GLN A 220 -3.55 8.80 -20.77
N ASN A 221 -3.05 8.14 -19.72
CA ASN A 221 -1.67 7.62 -19.69
C ASN A 221 -1.57 6.15 -20.13
N GLN A 222 -2.65 5.56 -20.67
CA GLN A 222 -2.67 4.17 -21.18
C GLN A 222 -2.14 3.16 -20.16
N MET A 223 -2.55 3.29 -18.90
CA MET A 223 -2.07 2.44 -17.80
C MET A 223 -2.79 1.09 -17.69
N ILE A 224 -3.73 0.83 -18.59
CA ILE A 224 -4.42 -0.45 -18.76
C ILE A 224 -4.09 -0.95 -20.17
N GLU A 225 -3.46 -2.10 -20.26
CA GLU A 225 -3.08 -2.73 -21.52
C GLU A 225 -4.28 -3.40 -22.20
N GLU A 226 -4.15 -3.75 -23.49
CA GLU A 226 -5.23 -4.38 -24.28
C GLU A 226 -5.68 -5.73 -23.70
N ASP A 227 -4.77 -6.46 -23.09
CA ASP A 227 -5.00 -7.72 -22.37
C ASP A 227 -5.67 -7.51 -20.99
N GLY A 228 -5.93 -6.25 -20.63
CA GLY A 228 -6.54 -5.86 -19.37
C GLY A 228 -5.59 -5.88 -18.17
N LEU A 229 -4.29 -6.15 -18.36
CA LEU A 229 -3.31 -6.02 -17.30
C LEU A 229 -3.01 -4.52 -17.04
N PHE A 230 -2.71 -4.21 -15.79
CA PHE A 230 -2.21 -2.89 -15.43
C PHE A 230 -0.71 -2.83 -15.74
N VAL A 231 -0.25 -1.72 -16.32
CA VAL A 231 1.18 -1.47 -16.52
C VAL A 231 1.92 -1.59 -15.19
N ASN A 232 3.14 -2.12 -15.20
CA ASN A 232 3.91 -2.27 -13.97
C ASN A 232 4.20 -0.90 -13.35
N TRP A 233 4.67 0.06 -14.16
CA TRP A 233 4.90 1.43 -13.72
C TRP A 233 4.83 2.44 -14.88
N LEU A 234 4.59 3.70 -14.53
CA LEU A 234 4.71 4.86 -15.39
C LEU A 234 5.87 5.74 -14.91
N PHE A 235 6.76 6.12 -15.83
CA PHE A 235 7.72 7.19 -15.63
C PHE A 235 7.05 8.54 -15.82
N LEU A 236 6.76 9.24 -14.73
CA LEU A 236 5.90 10.43 -14.74
C LEU A 236 6.45 11.58 -15.60
N ARG A 237 7.74 11.89 -15.51
CA ARG A 237 8.39 12.99 -16.25
C ARG A 237 8.55 12.66 -17.74
N GLN A 238 8.73 11.39 -18.08
CA GLN A 238 8.94 10.94 -19.45
C GLN A 238 7.63 10.57 -20.14
N GLY A 239 6.56 10.30 -19.39
CA GLY A 239 5.30 9.78 -19.94
C GLY A 239 5.42 8.39 -20.54
N ILE A 240 6.39 7.58 -20.07
CA ILE A 240 6.68 6.24 -20.60
C ILE A 240 6.11 5.19 -19.65
N THR A 241 5.24 4.33 -20.15
CA THR A 241 4.73 3.17 -19.44
C THR A 241 5.61 1.95 -19.68
N PHE A 242 5.69 1.06 -18.68
CA PHE A 242 6.34 -0.23 -18.81
C PHE A 242 5.29 -1.33 -18.62
N GLY A 243 5.12 -2.16 -19.65
CA GLY A 243 4.08 -3.19 -19.67
C GLY A 243 4.20 -4.21 -18.54
N ALA A 244 3.09 -4.91 -18.29
CA ALA A 244 3.00 -5.93 -17.27
C ALA A 244 3.97 -7.09 -17.54
N ARG A 245 4.57 -7.62 -16.46
CA ARG A 245 5.47 -8.79 -16.53
C ARG A 245 4.77 -10.09 -16.10
N GLY A 246 3.50 -9.99 -15.73
CA GLY A 246 2.68 -11.07 -15.21
C GLY A 246 1.46 -10.55 -14.45
N PRO A 247 0.58 -11.44 -13.97
CA PRO A 247 -0.70 -11.07 -13.40
C PRO A 247 -0.61 -10.53 -11.97
N GLY A 248 0.54 -10.69 -11.29
CA GLY A 248 0.66 -10.40 -9.85
C GLY A 248 0.37 -8.95 -9.46
N PHE A 249 0.96 -7.98 -10.17
CA PHE A 249 0.69 -6.56 -9.95
C PHE A 249 -0.77 -6.23 -10.24
N SER A 250 -1.30 -6.78 -11.34
CA SER A 250 -2.69 -6.56 -11.73
C SER A 250 -3.66 -7.13 -10.71
N ALA A 251 -3.43 -8.36 -10.24
CA ALA A 251 -4.25 -9.00 -9.22
C ALA A 251 -4.23 -8.23 -7.90
N TRP A 252 -3.06 -7.72 -7.49
CA TRP A 252 -2.95 -6.92 -6.27
C TRP A 252 -3.70 -5.59 -6.42
N ALA A 253 -3.52 -4.87 -7.52
CA ALA A 253 -4.27 -3.64 -7.78
C ALA A 253 -5.79 -3.90 -7.87
N SER A 254 -6.20 -4.92 -8.63
CA SER A 254 -7.59 -5.34 -8.81
C SER A 254 -8.27 -5.68 -7.48
N ALA A 255 -7.58 -6.36 -6.56
CA ALA A 255 -8.15 -6.73 -5.25
C ALA A 255 -8.60 -5.50 -4.43
N PHE A 256 -7.80 -4.43 -4.43
CA PHE A 256 -8.14 -3.18 -3.74
C PHE A 256 -9.06 -2.28 -4.57
N MET A 257 -8.84 -2.20 -5.89
CA MET A 257 -9.65 -1.39 -6.81
C MET A 257 -11.10 -1.88 -6.89
N ASN A 258 -11.35 -3.17 -6.73
CA ASN A 258 -12.70 -3.74 -6.71
C ASN A 258 -13.57 -3.18 -5.56
N ALA A 259 -12.97 -2.57 -4.52
CA ALA A 259 -13.73 -1.92 -3.44
C ALA A 259 -14.40 -0.60 -3.87
N TRP A 260 -13.86 0.10 -4.89
CA TRP A 260 -14.38 1.39 -5.33
C TRP A 260 -14.76 1.42 -6.83
N ASN A 261 -14.23 0.52 -7.66
CA ASN A 261 -14.63 0.33 -9.05
C ASN A 261 -14.82 -1.16 -9.39
N PRO A 262 -15.86 -1.81 -8.84
CA PRO A 262 -16.11 -3.23 -9.05
C PRO A 262 -16.47 -3.57 -10.49
N THR A 263 -17.12 -2.66 -11.23
CA THR A 263 -17.54 -2.90 -12.61
C THR A 263 -16.31 -3.09 -13.50
N LEU A 264 -15.38 -2.14 -13.49
CA LEU A 264 -14.14 -2.23 -14.29
C LEU A 264 -13.36 -3.51 -13.98
N ILE A 265 -13.16 -3.82 -12.70
CA ILE A 265 -12.37 -4.99 -12.31
C ILE A 265 -13.03 -6.30 -12.72
N ARG A 266 -14.36 -6.41 -12.58
CA ARG A 266 -15.10 -7.61 -13.01
C ARG A 266 -15.09 -7.79 -14.53
N ASP A 267 -15.10 -6.69 -15.28
CA ASP A 267 -15.00 -6.72 -16.74
C ASP A 267 -13.58 -7.09 -17.23
N LEU A 268 -12.55 -6.67 -16.49
CA LEU A 268 -11.16 -7.01 -16.79
C LEU A 268 -10.77 -8.43 -16.35
N TYR A 269 -11.40 -8.98 -15.30
CA TYR A 269 -11.02 -10.26 -14.71
C TYR A 269 -10.93 -11.43 -15.70
N PRO A 270 -11.90 -11.65 -16.62
CA PRO A 270 -11.78 -12.71 -17.62
C PRO A 270 -10.51 -12.60 -18.46
N LYS A 271 -10.14 -11.38 -18.87
CA LYS A 271 -8.93 -11.13 -19.66
C LYS A 271 -7.66 -11.32 -18.83
N GLN A 272 -7.65 -10.82 -17.59
CA GLN A 272 -6.52 -10.97 -16.67
C GLN A 272 -6.28 -12.42 -16.24
N SER A 273 -7.32 -13.25 -16.19
CA SER A 273 -7.21 -14.67 -15.83
C SER A 273 -6.81 -15.58 -16.99
N LEU A 274 -7.09 -15.15 -18.23
CA LEU A 274 -6.86 -15.95 -19.43
C LEU A 274 -5.37 -16.25 -19.60
N GLY A 275 -5.03 -17.52 -19.74
CA GLY A 275 -3.64 -17.98 -19.91
C GLY A 275 -2.82 -18.07 -18.61
N PHE A 276 -3.24 -17.37 -17.54
CA PHE A 276 -2.55 -17.40 -16.25
C PHE A 276 -3.21 -18.34 -15.22
N ILE A 277 -4.53 -18.49 -15.26
CA ILE A 277 -5.27 -19.37 -14.36
C ILE A 277 -5.89 -20.48 -15.20
N THR A 278 -5.48 -21.72 -14.96
CA THR A 278 -6.05 -22.89 -15.63
C THR A 278 -6.67 -23.84 -14.61
N THR A 279 -7.67 -24.60 -15.05
CA THR A 279 -8.21 -25.71 -14.26
C THR A 279 -7.65 -26.99 -14.83
N ASN A 280 -7.01 -27.79 -13.98
CA ASN A 280 -6.49 -29.08 -14.37
C ASN A 280 -7.66 -30.06 -14.56
N ASN A 281 -7.82 -30.54 -15.79
CA ASN A 281 -8.94 -31.39 -16.20
C ASN A 281 -8.95 -32.78 -15.53
N THR A 282 -7.86 -33.19 -14.89
CA THR A 282 -7.75 -34.54 -14.28
C THR A 282 -8.13 -34.58 -12.79
N ASN A 283 -7.86 -33.50 -12.05
CA ASN A 283 -8.11 -33.43 -10.60
C ASN A 283 -9.01 -32.24 -10.20
N GLY A 284 -9.39 -31.38 -11.14
CA GLY A 284 -10.18 -30.18 -10.89
C GLY A 284 -9.44 -29.07 -10.14
N ALA A 285 -8.13 -29.18 -9.95
CA ALA A 285 -7.33 -28.19 -9.24
C ALA A 285 -7.14 -26.93 -10.10
N VAL A 286 -7.19 -25.76 -9.46
CA VAL A 286 -6.85 -24.49 -10.12
C VAL A 286 -5.35 -24.26 -9.99
N GLU A 287 -4.69 -24.05 -11.12
CA GLU A 287 -3.24 -23.88 -11.23
C GLU A 287 -2.91 -22.47 -11.74
N LEU A 288 -1.93 -21.84 -11.10
CA LEU A 288 -1.36 -20.57 -11.54
C LEU A 288 -0.17 -20.85 -12.46
N GLN A 289 -0.26 -20.43 -13.71
CA GLN A 289 0.75 -20.64 -14.72
C GLN A 289 1.85 -19.59 -14.63
N HIS A 290 3.07 -20.00 -15.01
CA HIS A 290 4.20 -19.08 -15.08
C HIS A 290 3.93 -17.99 -16.14
N PRO A 291 4.32 -16.72 -15.91
CA PRO A 291 4.01 -15.64 -16.85
C PRO A 291 4.48 -15.87 -18.30
N ALA A 292 5.55 -16.65 -18.48
CA ALA A 292 6.09 -17.03 -19.79
C ALA A 292 5.19 -17.99 -20.61
N VAL A 293 4.14 -18.55 -20.01
CA VAL A 293 3.19 -19.47 -20.68
C VAL A 293 2.08 -18.69 -21.39
N SER A 294 1.85 -17.42 -21.02
CA SER A 294 0.91 -16.51 -21.67
C SER A 294 1.56 -15.86 -22.91
N PRO A 295 0.80 -15.33 -23.89
CA PRO A 295 1.38 -14.74 -25.11
C PRO A 295 2.43 -13.68 -24.75
N PRO A 296 3.49 -13.54 -25.57
CA PRO A 296 4.68 -12.78 -25.20
C PRO A 296 4.34 -11.31 -24.87
N PRO A 297 5.02 -10.71 -23.87
CA PRO A 297 4.87 -9.29 -23.58
C PRO A 297 5.24 -8.48 -24.83
N LYS A 298 4.34 -7.59 -25.25
CA LYS A 298 4.60 -6.66 -26.36
C LYS A 298 5.72 -5.69 -25.95
N VAL A 299 6.62 -5.42 -26.90
CA VAL A 299 7.71 -4.44 -26.80
C VAL A 299 7.14 -3.05 -26.45
N PRO A 300 7.82 -2.21 -25.64
CA PRO A 300 7.30 -0.91 -25.22
C PRO A 300 6.80 -0.07 -26.40
N THR A 301 5.53 0.34 -26.36
CA THR A 301 4.96 1.26 -27.32
C THR A 301 5.49 2.66 -27.02
N GLN A 302 6.42 3.15 -27.85
CA GLN A 302 6.78 4.57 -27.83
C GLN A 302 5.59 5.38 -28.34
N THR A 303 4.94 6.15 -27.47
CA THR A 303 3.98 7.17 -27.86
C THR A 303 4.70 8.20 -28.73
N THR A 304 4.26 8.29 -29.98
CA THR A 304 4.86 9.16 -30.98
C THR A 304 4.44 10.62 -30.72
N GLN A 305 5.45 11.51 -30.69
CA GLN A 305 5.41 12.98 -30.90
C GLN A 305 5.10 13.93 -29.73
N LYS A 306 6.17 14.57 -29.23
CA LYS A 306 6.54 15.95 -29.65
C LYS A 306 8.05 16.16 -29.41
N GLN A 307 8.84 16.10 -30.48
CA GLN A 307 10.21 16.62 -30.48
C GLN A 307 10.14 18.14 -30.28
N SER A 308 10.36 18.58 -29.06
CA SER A 308 10.82 19.94 -28.77
C SER A 308 12.28 19.82 -28.37
N SER A 309 13.15 20.19 -29.31
CA SER A 309 14.60 20.29 -29.15
C SER A 309 14.98 20.98 -27.84
N MET A 310 15.79 20.31 -27.01
CA MET A 310 16.62 20.99 -26.01
C MET A 310 18.09 20.64 -26.25
N PRO A 311 19.02 21.57 -25.96
CA PRO A 311 20.42 21.45 -26.33
C PRO A 311 21.17 20.50 -25.39
N GLU A 312 22.18 19.84 -25.95
CA GLU A 312 23.18 19.05 -25.24
C GLU A 312 23.69 19.80 -24.00
N THR A 313 23.53 19.19 -22.82
CA THR A 313 24.20 19.64 -21.60
C THR A 313 25.15 18.56 -21.14
N HIS A 314 26.41 18.95 -21.10
CA HIS A 314 27.59 18.16 -20.79
C HIS A 314 27.45 17.31 -19.52
N ILE A 315 27.80 16.03 -19.67
CA ILE A 315 28.14 15.12 -18.58
C ILE A 315 29.45 15.63 -17.96
N LEU A 316 29.40 16.17 -16.75
CA LEU A 316 30.59 16.42 -15.94
C LEU A 316 30.99 15.12 -15.22
N PRO A 317 32.24 14.65 -15.36
CA PRO A 317 32.67 13.36 -14.84
C PRO A 317 32.89 13.42 -13.33
N ILE A 318 32.45 12.34 -12.69
CA ILE A 318 32.60 12.04 -11.26
C ILE A 318 34.09 11.89 -10.93
N TYR A 319 34.47 12.53 -9.83
CA TYR A 319 35.84 12.65 -9.29
C TYR A 319 36.66 11.35 -9.27
N SER A 320 37.91 11.50 -9.70
CA SER A 320 39.02 10.56 -9.54
C SER A 320 39.71 10.77 -8.17
N PRO A 321 40.39 9.77 -7.59
CA PRO A 321 40.89 9.81 -6.22
C PRO A 321 42.25 10.52 -6.12
N VAL A 322 42.43 11.29 -5.04
CA VAL A 322 43.75 11.59 -4.44
C VAL A 322 43.60 11.49 -2.94
#